data_AF-A0A661KQQ5-F1
#
_entry.id   AF-A0A661KQQ5-F1
#
_cell.length_a   1.000
_cell.length_b   1.000
_cell.length_c   1.000
_cell.angle_alpha   90.00
_cell.angle_beta   90.00
_cell.angle_gamma   90.00
#
_symmetry.space_group_name_H-M   'P 1'
#
loop_
_entity.id
_entity.type
_entity.pdbx_description
1 polymer ?
#
loop_
_entity_poly.entity_id
_entity_poly.type
_entity_poly.pdbx_seq_one_letter_code
_entity_poly.pdbx_strand_id
1 'polypeptide(L)' 'MAFWCQTWDKGDLNEDGKIELKDAIIALKVAAGLLVNQKIYLEAEPTGDGKIGLDDAIFILRKLAQE' A
#
# COMPACT_ATOMS: atom_id res chain seq x y z
N MET A 1 -13.55 -22.90 -14.57
CA MET A 1 -13.51 -21.45 -14.86
C MET A 1 -13.38 -20.72 -13.51
N ALA A 2 -12.17 -20.64 -12.96
CA ALA A 2 -11.94 -19.89 -11.74
C ALA A 2 -11.68 -18.44 -12.14
N PHE A 3 -12.65 -17.57 -11.92
CA PHE A 3 -12.44 -16.12 -11.93
C PHE A 3 -11.49 -15.84 -10.76
N TRP A 4 -10.22 -15.60 -11.08
CA TRP A 4 -9.24 -15.06 -10.16
C TRP A 4 -9.76 -13.69 -9.74
N CYS A 5 -10.40 -13.63 -8.57
CA CYS A 5 -10.49 -12.37 -7.83
C CYS A 5 -9.04 -11.99 -7.57
N GLN A 6 -8.55 -10.90 -8.17
CA GLN A 6 -7.25 -10.35 -7.80
C GLN A 6 -7.31 -10.12 -6.29
N THR A 7 -6.61 -10.96 -5.54
CA THR A 7 -6.46 -10.79 -4.10
C THR A 7 -5.56 -9.58 -3.95
N TRP A 8 -6.12 -8.39 -3.74
CA TRP A 8 -5.34 -7.22 -3.39
C TRP A 8 -4.51 -7.57 -2.16
N ASP A 9 -3.20 -7.67 -2.35
CA ASP A 9 -2.29 -7.95 -1.27
C ASP A 9 -2.20 -6.68 -0.43
N LYS A 10 -2.69 -6.75 0.81
CA LYS A 10 -2.74 -5.60 1.73
C LYS A 10 -1.34 -4.97 1.85
N GLY A 11 -1.22 -3.73 1.41
CA GLY A 11 0.05 -2.99 1.34
C GLY A 11 0.61 -2.77 -0.06
N ASP A 12 0.01 -3.30 -1.13
CA ASP A 12 0.36 -3.01 -2.53
C ASP A 12 -0.39 -1.75 -3.00
N LEU A 13 0.16 -0.57 -2.71
CA LEU A 13 -0.51 0.70 -2.96
C LEU A 13 -0.43 1.16 -4.42
N ASN A 14 0.45 0.54 -5.21
CA ASN A 14 0.65 0.87 -6.62
C ASN A 14 0.06 -0.17 -7.59
N GLU A 15 -0.53 -1.26 -7.08
CA GLU A 15 -1.05 -2.42 -7.83
C GLU A 15 -0.03 -3.05 -8.78
N ASP A 16 1.25 -3.11 -8.38
CA ASP A 16 2.29 -3.79 -9.16
C ASP A 16 2.39 -5.29 -8.86
N GLY A 17 1.56 -5.78 -7.93
CA GLY A 17 1.50 -7.17 -7.49
C GLY A 17 2.61 -7.54 -6.52
N LYS A 18 3.33 -6.56 -5.96
CA LYS A 18 4.37 -6.76 -4.96
C LYS A 18 4.13 -5.79 -3.81
N ILE A 19 4.51 -6.24 -2.62
CA ILE A 19 4.60 -5.36 -1.46
C ILE A 19 6.07 -5.07 -1.27
N GLU A 20 6.48 -3.84 -1.52
CA GLU A 20 7.88 -3.42 -1.43
C GLU A 20 8.03 -2.04 -0.80
N LEU A 21 9.29 -1.58 -0.69
CA LEU A 21 9.60 -0.25 -0.16
C LEU A 21 8.92 0.88 -0.94
N LYS A 22 8.58 0.67 -2.22
CA LYS A 22 7.85 1.68 -3.00
C LYS A 22 6.48 1.98 -2.40
N ASP A 23 5.76 0.97 -1.91
CA ASP A 23 4.46 1.15 -1.27
C ASP A 23 4.58 1.94 0.03
N ALA A 24 5.60 1.61 0.85
CA ALA A 24 5.89 2.39 2.06
C ALA A 24 6.21 3.86 1.73
N ILE A 25 6.96 4.12 0.64
CA ILE A 25 7.28 5.48 0.20
C ILE A 25 6.03 6.22 -0.26
N ILE A 26 5.08 5.55 -0.93
CA ILE A 26 3.80 6.16 -1.33
C ILE A 26 3.04 6.61 -0.08
N ALA A 27 2.88 5.72 0.90
CA ALA A 27 2.21 6.03 2.16
C ALA A 27 2.88 7.20 2.90
N LEU A 28 4.21 7.24 2.95
CA LEU A 28 4.98 8.35 3.55
C LEU A 28 4.81 9.67 2.79
N LYS A 29 4.76 9.64 1.45
CA LYS A 29 4.52 10.84 0.64
C LYS A 29 3.14 11.41 0.90
N VAL A 30 2.12 10.55 0.97
CA VAL A 30 0.74 10.97 1.31
C VAL A 30 0.69 11.56 2.72
N ALA A 31 1.31 10.90 3.70
CA ALA A 31 1.39 11.39 5.08
C ALA A 31 2.11 12.75 5.19
N ALA A 32 3.13 12.98 4.36
CA ALA A 32 3.88 14.24 4.29
C ALA A 32 3.18 15.34 3.46
N GLY A 33 2.00 15.07 2.89
CA GLY A 33 1.29 16.01 2.02
C GLY A 33 2.00 16.26 0.68
N LEU A 34 2.87 15.35 0.25
CA LEU A 34 3.57 15.43 -1.02
C LEU A 34 2.71 14.87 -2.15
N LEU A 35 2.85 15.46 -3.34
CA LEU A 35 2.19 14.94 -4.53
C LEU A 35 2.77 13.58 -4.90
N VAL A 36 1.88 12.61 -5.09
CA VAL A 36 2.21 11.29 -5.60
C VAL A 36 1.78 11.24 -7.06
N ASN A 37 2.75 11.24 -7.97
CA ASN A 37 2.51 11.26 -9.42
C ASN A 37 2.20 9.85 -9.97
N GLN A 38 1.33 9.11 -9.29
CA GLN A 38 0.86 7.80 -9.72
C GLN A 38 -0.52 7.53 -9.13
N LYS A 39 -1.22 6.57 -9.71
CA LYS A 39 -2.47 6.09 -9.15
C LYS A 39 -2.18 5.37 -7.84
N ILE A 40 -2.99 5.65 -6.83
CA ILE A 40 -2.95 4.98 -5.53
C ILE A 40 -4.29 4.29 -5.35
N TYR A 41 -4.24 3.08 -4.81
CA TYR A 41 -5.40 2.25 -4.60
C TYR A 41 -5.76 2.18 -3.13
N LEU A 42 -6.95 2.69 -2.79
CA LEU A 42 -7.46 2.66 -1.43
C LEU A 42 -7.94 1.25 -1.05
N GLU A 43 -8.24 0.39 -2.03
CA GLU A 43 -8.59 -1.01 -1.77
C GLU A 43 -7.42 -1.82 -1.16
N ALA A 44 -6.18 -1.36 -1.37
CA ALA A 44 -4.98 -1.98 -0.83
C ALA A 44 -4.56 -1.44 0.55
N GLU A 45 -5.35 -0.53 1.13
CA GLU A 45 -5.12 0.15 2.40
C GLU A 45 -4.99 -0.86 3.56
N PRO A 46 -3.81 -0.93 4.20
CA PRO A 46 -3.54 -1.93 5.22
C PRO A 46 -4.39 -1.86 6.49
N THR A 47 -4.70 -0.65 6.97
CA THR A 47 -5.26 -0.44 8.31
C THR A 47 -6.79 -0.47 8.37
N GLY A 48 -7.48 -0.35 7.24
CA GLY A 48 -8.93 -0.21 7.12
C GLY A 48 -9.50 1.13 7.61
N ASP A 49 -8.69 2.18 7.77
CA ASP A 49 -9.14 3.49 8.28
C ASP A 49 -9.71 4.42 7.19
N GLY A 50 -9.65 3.99 5.93
CA GLY A 50 -10.11 4.73 4.76
C GLY A 50 -9.20 5.88 4.34
N LYS A 51 -7.95 5.90 4.82
CA LYS A 51 -6.91 6.87 4.48
C LYS A 51 -5.60 6.15 4.23
N ILE A 52 -4.70 6.81 3.51
CA ILE A 52 -3.33 6.34 3.35
C ILE A 52 -2.43 7.30 4.12
N GLY A 53 -1.65 6.78 5.06
CA GLY A 53 -0.88 7.58 5.98
C GLY A 53 0.31 6.85 6.59
N LEU A 54 0.76 7.37 7.73
CA LEU A 54 1.95 6.85 8.42
C LEU A 54 1.73 5.43 8.94
N ASP A 55 0.52 5.11 9.40
CA ASP A 55 0.19 3.79 9.93
C ASP A 55 0.30 2.69 8.87
N ASP A 56 -0.09 2.99 7.63
CA ASP A 56 0.08 2.09 6.48
C ASP A 56 1.56 1.91 6.11
N ALA A 57 2.34 2.99 6.14
CA ALA A 57 3.78 2.92 5.91
C ALA A 57 4.46 2.01 6.95
N ILE A 58 4.09 2.14 8.22
CA ILE A 58 4.61 1.29 9.30
C ILE A 58 4.18 -0.17 9.10
N PHE A 59 2.92 -0.41 8.69
CA PHE A 59 2.44 -1.75 8.39
C PHE A 59 3.28 -2.42 7.30
N ILE A 60 3.51 -1.72 6.18
CA ILE A 60 4.28 -2.22 5.04
C ILE A 60 5.72 -2.49 5.46
N LEU A 61 6.38 -1.53 6.13
CA LEU A 61 7.76 -1.71 6.62
C LEU A 61 7.90 -2.89 7.57
N ARG A 62 6.92 -3.09 8.46
CA ARG A 62 6.91 -4.23 9.39
C ARG A 62 6.76 -5.56 8.64
N LYS A 63 5.93 -5.60 7.60
CA LYS A 63 5.76 -6.79 6.75
C LYS A 63 7.07 -7.13 6.04
N LEU A 64 7.72 -6.13 5.43
CA LEU A 64 9.02 -6.28 4.77
C LEU A 64 10.15 -6.74 5.70
N ALA A 65 10.10 -6.35 6.98
CA ALA A 65 11.09 -6.78 7.96
C ALA A 65 10.89 -8.21 8.47
N GLN A 66 9.74 -8.83 8.18
CA GLN A 66 9.39 -10.20 8.58
C GLN A 66 9.50 -11.22 7.44
N GLU A 67 9.80 -10.76 6.22
CA GLU A 67 10.16 -11.57 5.05
C GLU A 67 11.67 -11.81 4.97
#